data_AF-A0A0A9WJT6-F1
#
_entry.id   AF-A0A0A9WJT6-F1
#
_cell.length_a   1.000
_cell.length_b   1.000
_cell.length_c   1.000
_cell.angle_alpha   90.00
_cell.angle_beta   90.00
_cell.angle_gamma   90.00
#
_symmetry.space_group_name_H-M   'P 1'
#
loop_
_entity.id
_entity.type
_entity.pdbx_description
1 polymer ?
#
loop_
_entity_poly.entity_id
_entity_poly.type
_entity_poly.pdbx_seq_one_letter_code
_entity_poly.pdbx_strand_id
1 'polypeptide(L)'
;MTTLGDLFEEPTNKEFLEEIKYLITTFLPDDWRSWKVVTPGSSVPVGNLDRNRLRFCLPMLEIVKRYRPGENSISERRFKQLKAELFNWPVAQALIVRPSALTRSLRPTEEDYNSFRDSIAPLLPNILSREAVNKALKREQRTK
;
A
#
# COMPACT_ATOMS: atom_id res chain seq x y z
N MET A 1 17.49 11.19 -1.74
CA MET A 1 16.50 10.64 -2.70
C MET A 1 16.83 9.19 -2.91
N THR A 2 15.84 8.35 -3.14
CA THR A 2 16.00 6.91 -3.34
C THR A 2 14.97 6.41 -4.36
N THR A 3 15.05 5.16 -4.78
CA THR A 3 14.02 4.51 -5.59
C THR A 3 13.16 3.56 -4.76
N LEU A 4 11.97 3.23 -5.25
CA LEU A 4 11.14 2.20 -4.63
C LEU A 4 11.84 0.82 -4.66
N GLY A 5 12.62 0.54 -5.69
CA GLY A 5 13.45 -0.66 -5.78
C GLY A 5 14.48 -0.73 -4.66
N ASP A 6 15.20 0.36 -4.40
CA ASP A 6 16.20 0.39 -3.31
C ASP A 6 15.56 0.15 -1.94
N LEU A 7 14.40 0.77 -1.68
CA LEU A 7 13.63 0.53 -0.45
C LEU A 7 13.14 -0.92 -0.36
N PHE A 8 12.80 -1.55 -1.49
CA PHE A 8 12.27 -2.91 -1.55
C PHE A 8 13.33 -3.96 -1.19
N GLU A 9 14.59 -3.72 -1.53
CA GLU A 9 15.69 -4.63 -1.19
C GLU A 9 16.05 -4.58 0.30
N GLU A 10 15.56 -3.59 1.07
CA GLU A 10 15.75 -3.57 2.51
C GLU A 10 15.12 -4.81 3.17
N PRO A 11 15.84 -5.51 4.06
CA PRO A 11 15.33 -6.70 4.71
C PRO A 11 14.11 -6.36 5.57
N THR A 12 13.07 -7.20 5.53
CA THR A 12 11.94 -7.05 6.45
C THR A 12 12.05 -8.08 7.56
N ASN A 13 11.91 -7.63 8.81
CA ASN A 13 11.99 -8.51 9.98
C ASN A 13 10.64 -9.19 10.28
N LYS A 14 9.72 -9.26 9.30
CA LYS A 14 8.34 -9.71 9.48
C LYS A 14 7.87 -10.49 8.27
N GLU A 15 7.47 -11.74 8.49
CA GLU A 15 6.93 -12.64 7.47
C GLU A 15 5.78 -12.01 6.67
N PHE A 16 4.86 -11.31 7.35
CA PHE A 16 3.78 -10.59 6.67
C PHE A 16 4.28 -9.57 5.64
N LEU A 17 5.39 -8.87 5.89
CA LEU A 17 5.92 -7.87 4.95
C LEU A 17 6.61 -8.52 3.75
N GLU A 18 7.22 -9.70 3.92
CA GLU A 18 7.71 -10.51 2.79
C GLU A 18 6.55 -10.98 1.89
N GLU A 19 5.42 -11.36 2.48
CA GLU A 19 4.19 -11.64 1.73
C GLU A 19 3.66 -10.41 0.96
N ILE A 20 3.87 -9.20 1.49
CA ILE A 20 3.56 -7.97 0.75
C ILE A 20 4.57 -7.69 -0.36
N LYS A 21 5.85 -8.02 -0.18
CA LYS A 21 6.84 -7.92 -1.27
C LYS A 21 6.43 -8.77 -2.47
N TYR A 22 5.90 -9.98 -2.24
CA TYR A 22 5.33 -10.80 -3.31
C TYR A 22 4.15 -10.11 -4.02
N LEU A 23 3.28 -9.41 -3.28
CA LEU A 23 2.19 -8.65 -3.90
C LEU A 23 2.70 -7.48 -4.75
N ILE A 24 3.76 -6.80 -4.31
CA ILE A 24 4.38 -5.71 -5.06
C ILE A 24 4.90 -6.25 -6.40
N THR A 25 5.66 -7.34 -6.39
CA THR A 25 6.21 -7.93 -7.62
C THR A 25 5.14 -8.49 -8.56
N THR A 26 3.97 -8.86 -8.03
CA THR A 26 2.88 -9.45 -8.82
C THR A 26 1.94 -8.40 -9.42
N PHE A 27 1.67 -7.30 -8.71
CA PHE A 27 0.62 -6.35 -9.09
C PHE A 27 1.12 -5.00 -9.58
N LEU A 28 2.35 -4.61 -9.27
CA LEU A 28 2.90 -3.35 -9.76
C LEU A 28 3.43 -3.51 -11.19
N PRO A 29 3.37 -2.45 -12.01
CA PRO A 29 3.89 -2.47 -13.39
C PRO A 29 5.41 -2.59 -13.41
N ASP A 30 5.98 -3.16 -14.48
CA ASP A 30 7.39 -3.54 -14.57
C ASP A 30 8.40 -2.43 -14.20
N ASP A 31 8.03 -1.17 -14.40
CA ASP A 31 8.85 0.00 -14.11
C ASP A 31 8.86 0.41 -12.62
N TRP A 32 8.08 -0.26 -11.75
CA TRP A 32 7.85 0.17 -10.38
C TRP A 32 9.13 0.34 -9.56
N ARG A 33 10.16 -0.48 -9.84
CA ARG A 33 11.46 -0.39 -9.16
C ARG A 33 12.15 0.95 -9.38
N SER A 34 11.91 1.60 -10.53
CA SER A 34 12.52 2.87 -10.92
C SER A 34 11.83 4.10 -10.32
N TRP A 35 10.66 3.92 -9.68
CA TRP A 35 9.89 5.05 -9.14
C TRP A 35 10.69 5.80 -8.07
N LYS A 36 10.93 7.08 -8.32
CA LYS A 36 11.68 7.94 -7.42
C LYS A 36 10.82 8.36 -6.23
N VAL A 37 11.41 8.29 -5.05
CA VAL A 37 10.74 8.65 -3.80
C VAL A 37 11.65 9.46 -2.89
N VAL A 38 11.03 10.34 -2.12
CA VAL A 38 11.71 11.04 -1.03
C VAL A 38 11.91 10.03 0.10
N THR A 39 13.15 9.91 0.59
CA THR A 39 13.53 8.93 1.61
C THR A 39 12.63 9.07 2.85
N PRO A 40 11.81 8.05 3.18
CA PRO A 40 10.90 8.13 4.31
C PRO A 40 11.67 8.23 5.64
N GLY A 41 11.28 9.17 6.51
CA GLY A 41 11.93 9.41 7.81
C GLY A 41 12.49 10.82 8.01
N SER A 42 12.66 11.62 6.96
CA SER A 42 13.26 12.96 7.05
C SER A 42 12.28 14.14 6.89
N SER A 43 11.08 13.94 6.33
CA SER A 43 10.20 15.08 5.99
C SER A 43 8.69 14.82 5.97
N VAL A 44 8.22 13.58 6.16
CA VAL A 44 6.78 13.31 6.13
C VAL A 44 6.18 13.75 7.47
N PRO A 45 5.23 14.71 7.51
CA PRO A 45 4.59 15.12 8.75
C PRO A 45 3.65 14.00 9.24
N VAL A 46 4.21 13.01 9.92
CA VAL A 46 3.49 11.82 10.41
C VAL A 46 2.58 12.16 11.60
N GLY A 47 2.87 13.23 12.35
CA GLY A 47 2.25 13.53 13.65
C GLY A 47 0.73 13.73 13.62
N ASN A 48 0.17 14.27 12.54
CA ASN A 48 -1.27 14.60 12.45
C ASN A 48 -2.01 13.84 11.33
N LEU A 49 -1.40 12.82 10.75
CA LEU A 49 -2.00 12.10 9.62
C LEU A 49 -3.04 11.10 10.10
N ASP A 50 -4.29 11.26 9.65
CA ASP A 50 -5.33 10.23 9.84
C ASP A 50 -5.00 8.97 9.02
N ARG A 51 -4.36 8.02 9.69
CA ARG A 51 -3.96 6.72 9.12
C ARG A 51 -5.15 5.95 8.56
N ASN A 52 -6.39 6.23 8.97
CA ASN A 52 -7.57 5.56 8.45
C ASN A 52 -7.91 5.97 7.02
N ARG A 53 -7.49 7.16 6.60
CA ARG A 53 -7.70 7.67 5.23
C ARG A 53 -6.64 7.20 4.24
N LEU A 54 -5.54 6.64 4.73
CA LEU A 54 -4.48 6.11 3.90
C LEU A 54 -5.00 5.09 2.90
N ARG A 55 -4.51 5.15 1.67
CA ARG A 55 -4.70 4.06 0.72
C ARG A 55 -3.35 3.74 0.10
N PHE A 56 -3.10 2.46 -0.12
CA PHE A 56 -1.87 1.95 -0.67
C PHE A 56 -2.12 1.46 -2.09
N CYS A 57 -1.13 1.59 -2.96
CA CYS A 57 -1.15 1.11 -4.34
C CYS A 57 -1.00 -0.42 -4.40
N LEU A 58 -1.85 -1.13 -3.67
CA LEU A 58 -1.84 -2.57 -3.60
C LEU A 58 -3.27 -3.08 -3.41
N PRO A 59 -3.62 -4.26 -3.93
CA PRO A 59 -4.95 -4.82 -3.82
C PRO A 59 -5.28 -5.14 -2.36
N MET A 60 -6.10 -4.29 -1.74
CA MET A 60 -6.38 -4.37 -0.29
C MET A 60 -7.01 -5.70 0.12
N LEU A 61 -7.79 -6.32 -0.78
CA LEU A 61 -8.36 -7.65 -0.56
C LEU A 61 -7.28 -8.70 -0.35
N GLU A 62 -6.25 -8.71 -1.20
CA GLU A 62 -5.15 -9.67 -1.15
C GLU A 62 -4.24 -9.46 0.07
N ILE A 63 -4.04 -8.20 0.47
CA ILE A 63 -3.35 -7.87 1.72
C ILE A 63 -4.12 -8.45 2.92
N VAL A 64 -5.44 -8.25 2.97
CA VAL A 64 -6.27 -8.75 4.09
C VAL A 64 -6.28 -10.27 4.14
N LYS A 65 -6.34 -10.95 2.99
CA LYS A 65 -6.25 -12.43 2.93
C LYS A 65 -4.93 -12.96 3.49
N ARG A 66 -3.81 -12.29 3.22
CA ARG A 66 -2.50 -12.65 3.78
C ARG A 66 -2.38 -12.31 5.27
N TYR A 67 -2.94 -11.18 5.69
CA TYR A 67 -2.92 -10.76 7.08
C TYR A 67 -3.81 -11.63 7.99
N ARG A 68 -4.94 -12.11 7.45
CA ARG A 68 -5.91 -12.97 8.15
C ARG A 68 -6.44 -14.06 7.21
N PRO A 69 -5.67 -15.13 7.00
CA PRO A 69 -6.10 -16.24 6.15
C PRO A 69 -7.39 -16.87 6.66
N GLY A 70 -8.33 -17.11 5.76
CA GLY A 70 -9.61 -17.79 6.06
C GLY A 70 -10.69 -16.90 6.69
N GLU A 71 -10.40 -15.65 7.07
CA GLU A 71 -11.42 -14.75 7.61
C GLU A 71 -12.37 -14.24 6.50
N ASN A 72 -13.67 -14.25 6.79
CA ASN A 72 -14.72 -13.77 5.88
C ASN A 72 -15.00 -12.27 6.00
N SER A 73 -14.38 -11.63 6.98
CA SER A 73 -14.49 -10.21 7.26
C SER A 73 -13.34 -9.77 8.17
N ILE A 74 -12.96 -8.50 8.07
CA ILE A 74 -12.01 -7.85 8.96
C ILE A 74 -12.70 -6.75 9.77
N SER A 75 -12.46 -6.77 11.08
CA SER A 75 -12.94 -5.74 12.00
C SER A 75 -12.23 -4.42 11.77
N GLU A 76 -12.86 -3.29 12.15
CA GLU A 76 -12.24 -1.97 12.01
C GLU A 76 -10.90 -1.90 12.77
N ARG A 77 -10.86 -2.38 14.01
CA ARG A 77 -9.64 -2.41 14.83
C ARG A 77 -8.49 -3.11 14.11
N ARG A 78 -8.73 -4.31 13.55
CA ARG A 78 -7.70 -5.07 12.82
C ARG A 78 -7.30 -4.40 11.51
N PHE A 79 -8.26 -3.83 10.79
CA PHE A 79 -7.98 -3.08 9.57
C PHE A 79 -7.09 -1.86 9.85
N LYS A 80 -7.31 -1.15 10.96
CA LYS A 80 -6.44 -0.06 11.41
C LYS A 80 -5.03 -0.55 11.77
N GLN A 81 -4.93 -1.68 12.47
CA GLN A 81 -3.65 -2.30 12.83
C GLN A 81 -2.84 -2.69 11.58
N LEU A 82 -3.46 -3.36 10.61
CA LEU A 82 -2.86 -3.70 9.32
C LEU A 82 -2.30 -2.46 8.61
N LYS A 83 -3.09 -1.37 8.55
CA LYS A 83 -2.64 -0.14 7.90
C LYS A 83 -1.52 0.55 8.65
N ALA A 84 -1.53 0.49 9.98
CA ALA A 84 -0.45 1.04 10.81
C ALA A 84 0.85 0.25 10.60
N GLU A 85 0.76 -1.07 10.47
CA GLU A 85 1.91 -1.93 10.20
C GLU A 85 2.52 -1.66 8.83
N LEU A 86 1.70 -1.57 7.78
CA LEU A 86 2.14 -1.12 6.45
C LEU A 86 2.75 0.29 6.52
N PHE A 87 2.09 1.22 7.20
CA PHE A 87 2.57 2.59 7.29
C PHE A 87 3.93 2.71 8.00
N ASN A 88 4.27 1.79 8.90
CA ASN A 88 5.59 1.81 9.56
C ASN A 88 6.71 1.25 8.67
N TRP A 89 6.39 0.70 7.50
CA TRP A 89 7.36 0.16 6.56
C TRP A 89 7.64 1.16 5.42
N PRO A 90 8.90 1.59 5.20
CA PRO A 90 9.25 2.62 4.21
C PRO A 90 8.72 2.36 2.79
N VAL A 91 8.78 1.11 2.32
CA VAL A 91 8.26 0.70 1.00
C VAL A 91 6.76 0.95 0.90
N ALA A 92 5.99 0.57 1.92
CA ALA A 92 4.55 0.80 1.92
C ALA A 92 4.20 2.30 2.04
N GLN A 93 5.02 3.11 2.73
CA GLN A 93 4.83 4.56 2.70
C GLN A 93 4.98 5.12 1.29
N ALA A 94 6.01 4.69 0.55
CA ALA A 94 6.22 5.10 -0.83
C ALA A 94 5.06 4.72 -1.77
N LEU A 95 4.29 3.68 -1.42
CA LEU A 95 3.12 3.22 -2.15
C LEU A 95 1.79 3.91 -1.76
N ILE A 96 1.82 4.95 -0.93
CA ILE A 96 0.60 5.67 -0.54
C ILE A 96 0.04 6.44 -1.74
N VAL A 97 -1.26 6.23 -2.05
CA VAL A 97 -1.99 6.90 -3.14
C VAL A 97 -3.01 7.92 -2.65
N ARG A 98 -3.40 7.84 -1.37
CA ARG A 98 -4.26 8.82 -0.73
C ARG A 98 -3.86 9.06 0.72
N PRO A 99 -3.96 10.31 1.22
CA PRO A 99 -4.43 11.51 0.51
C PRO A 99 -3.42 12.03 -0.54
N SER A 100 -3.90 12.70 -1.60
CA SER A 100 -3.06 13.15 -2.72
C SER A 100 -1.94 14.11 -2.29
N ALA A 101 -2.20 14.98 -1.33
CA ALA A 101 -1.19 15.88 -0.76
C ALA A 101 0.01 15.11 -0.18
N LEU A 102 -0.27 14.00 0.51
CA LEU A 102 0.78 13.13 1.04
C LEU A 102 1.51 12.40 -0.09
N THR A 103 0.78 11.81 -1.03
CA THR A 103 1.39 11.14 -2.20
C THR A 103 2.30 12.08 -2.97
N ARG A 104 1.89 13.34 -3.19
CA ARG A 104 2.71 14.36 -3.85
C ARG A 104 3.98 14.67 -3.06
N SER A 105 3.89 14.80 -1.73
CA SER A 105 5.08 15.04 -0.88
C SER A 105 6.08 13.88 -0.84
N LEU A 106 5.65 12.67 -1.20
CA LEU A 106 6.51 11.48 -1.28
C LEU A 106 7.25 11.38 -2.62
N ARG A 107 7.03 12.32 -3.53
CA ARG A 107 7.63 12.35 -4.87
C ARG A 107 8.57 13.55 -4.96
N PRO A 108 9.77 13.40 -5.56
CA PRO A 108 10.72 14.51 -5.63
C PRO A 108 10.24 15.68 -6.50
N THR A 109 9.52 15.38 -7.57
CA THR A 109 9.03 16.35 -8.55
C THR A 109 7.56 16.12 -8.89
N GLU A 110 6.90 17.09 -9.53
CA GLU A 110 5.53 16.94 -10.00
C GLU A 110 5.46 15.95 -11.18
N GLU A 111 6.51 15.90 -12.00
CA GLU A 111 6.66 14.92 -13.09
C GLU A 111 6.74 13.49 -12.54
N ASP A 112 7.50 13.26 -11.46
CA ASP A 112 7.56 11.95 -10.80
C ASP A 112 6.19 11.56 -10.19
N TYR A 113 5.46 12.55 -9.64
CA TYR A 113 4.11 12.34 -9.13
C TYR A 113 3.11 11.98 -10.23
N ASN A 114 3.13 12.69 -11.36
CA ASN A 114 2.25 12.41 -12.49
C ASN A 114 2.55 11.05 -13.11
N SER A 115 3.83 10.74 -13.34
CA SER A 115 4.27 9.44 -13.87
C SER A 115 3.80 8.31 -12.96
N PHE A 116 4.02 8.43 -11.64
CA PHE A 116 3.50 7.47 -10.67
C PHE A 116 1.98 7.33 -10.76
N ARG A 117 1.24 8.45 -10.77
CA ARG A 117 -0.23 8.44 -10.79
C ARG A 117 -0.78 7.71 -12.02
N ASP A 118 -0.17 7.94 -13.18
CA ASP A 118 -0.60 7.36 -14.44
C ASP A 118 -0.27 5.85 -14.47
N SER A 119 0.91 5.45 -13.99
CA SER A 119 1.28 4.02 -13.87
C SER A 119 0.36 3.24 -12.94
N ILE A 120 -0.17 3.88 -11.88
CA ILE A 120 -1.06 3.21 -10.92
C ILE A 120 -2.55 3.32 -11.27
N ALA A 121 -2.91 4.10 -12.30
CA ALA A 121 -4.31 4.33 -12.67
C ALA A 121 -5.09 3.01 -12.90
N PRO A 122 -4.52 1.98 -13.57
CA PRO A 122 -5.18 0.68 -13.74
C PRO A 122 -5.43 -0.08 -12.44
N LEU A 123 -4.66 0.21 -11.38
CA LEU A 123 -4.75 -0.48 -10.09
C LEU A 123 -5.79 0.14 -9.15
N LEU A 124 -6.19 1.40 -9.38
CA LEU A 124 -7.12 2.13 -8.51
C LEU A 124 -8.45 1.40 -8.22
N PRO A 125 -9.08 0.68 -9.17
CA PRO A 125 -10.30 -0.09 -8.90
C PRO A 125 -10.12 -1.18 -7.81
N ASN A 126 -8.90 -1.70 -7.64
CA ASN A 126 -8.58 -2.75 -6.67
C ASN A 126 -8.22 -2.19 -5.28
N ILE A 127 -8.15 -0.87 -5.13
CA ILE A 127 -7.85 -0.19 -3.87
C ILE A 127 -9.15 0.03 -3.09
N LEU A 128 -9.62 -1.06 -2.49
CA LEU A 128 -10.91 -1.15 -1.83
C LEU A 128 -10.93 -0.51 -0.43
N SER A 129 -12.11 -0.03 -0.02
CA SER A 129 -12.40 0.31 1.39
C SER A 129 -12.59 -0.96 2.23
N ARG A 130 -12.53 -0.86 3.56
CA ARG A 130 -12.81 -1.99 4.47
C ARG A 130 -14.16 -2.66 4.18
N GLU A 131 -15.21 -1.87 3.96
CA GLU A 131 -16.55 -2.38 3.67
C GLU A 131 -16.59 -3.13 2.34
N ALA A 132 -15.92 -2.59 1.31
CA ALA A 132 -15.80 -3.25 0.02
C ALA A 132 -14.98 -4.55 0.12
N VAL A 133 -13.90 -4.57 0.91
CA VAL A 133 -13.13 -5.79 1.21
C VAL A 133 -14.00 -6.83 1.89
N ASN A 134 -14.75 -6.46 2.93
CA ASN A 134 -15.66 -7.39 3.62
C ASN A 134 -16.74 -7.92 2.69
N LYS A 135 -17.25 -7.10 1.76
CA LYS A 135 -18.20 -7.54 0.74
C LYS A 135 -17.57 -8.54 -0.24
N ALA A 136 -16.31 -8.33 -0.63
CA ALA A 136 -15.58 -9.24 -1.50
C ALA A 136 -15.28 -10.58 -0.83
N LEU A 137 -14.77 -10.57 0.42
CA LEU A 137 -14.49 -11.78 1.21
C LEU A 137 -15.73 -12.67 1.37
N LYS A 138 -16.90 -12.07 1.65
CA LYS A 138 -18.17 -12.80 1.76
C LYS A 138 -18.65 -13.39 0.43
N ARG A 139 -18.34 -12.76 -0.71
CA ARG A 139 -18.73 -13.26 -2.04
C ARG A 139 -17.90 -14.48 -2.43
N GLU A 140 -16.60 -14.46 -2.20
CA GLU A 140 -15.72 -15.58 -2.54
C GLU A 140 -16.09 -16.87 -1.80
N GLN A 141 -16.49 -16.78 -0.52
CA GLN A 141 -16.92 -17.94 0.25
C GLN A 141 -18.23 -18.57 -0.23
N ARG A 142 -19.08 -17.85 -0.98
CA ARG A 142 -20.30 -18.42 -1.56
C ARG A 142 -20.05 -19.17 -2.86
N THR A 143 -18.85 -19.02 -3.42
CA THR A 143 -18.47 -19.59 -4.73
C THR A 143 -17.55 -20.80 -4.57
N LYS A 144 -17.16 -21.12 -3.33
CA LYS A 144 -16.46 -22.35 -2.92
C LYS A 144 -17.44 -23.29 -2.26
#